data_AF-A0A7W6MQ85-F1
#
_entry.id   AF-A0A7W6MQ85-F1
#
_cell.length_a   1.000
_cell.length_b   1.000
_cell.length_c   1.000
_cell.angle_alpha   90.00
_cell.angle_beta   90.00
_cell.angle_gamma   90.00
#
_symmetry.space_group_name_H-M   'P 1'
#
loop_
_entity.id
_entity.type
_entity.pdbx_description
1 polymer ?
#
loop_
_entity_poly.entity_id
_entity_poly.type
_entity_poly.pdbx_seq_one_letter_code
_entity_poly.pdbx_strand_id
1 'polypeptide(L)'
;MPQNPQPVLVFGATGQQGGSVADALLKAEWPVRAFVRNPAGDRSIALRDAGAELIQGSFDDSEAIRSAMQGVRGVFSVQPSSPGGTVTDEEEVRYGIAIADMAAESGVRHLVYSSGSAVGDEPTGVAHFDTKARIEAHVRTLPITWTIVRPAVFMEMLTMPGFGLDEDRFTFFARPDQSMQFIAVADIGKIVAAVFADPDRFGGRSFEIAGDRASGLDLEALFTEAAGRPIAYSRFSEAVLAANPFLAKLTALLDAGPLSGHADLAALRRINPGMLTFRAWLAGSGREAFAKALGTKGAWVYNDA
;
A
#
# COMPACT_ATOMS: atom_id res chain seq x y z
N MET A 1 16.15 -26.21 -12.99
CA MET A 1 15.04 -25.23 -13.08
C MET A 1 13.81 -25.97 -13.60
N PRO A 2 12.63 -25.89 -12.96
CA PRO A 2 11.42 -26.46 -13.55
C PRO A 2 11.16 -25.80 -14.91
N GLN A 3 10.69 -26.56 -15.90
CA GLN A 3 10.58 -26.14 -17.30
C GLN A 3 9.51 -25.07 -17.58
N ASN A 4 8.80 -24.57 -16.57
CA ASN A 4 8.00 -23.35 -16.66
C ASN A 4 7.78 -22.78 -15.25
N PRO A 5 8.33 -21.61 -14.88
CA PRO A 5 8.02 -21.01 -13.59
C PRO A 5 6.52 -20.68 -13.52
N GLN A 6 5.83 -21.18 -12.50
CA GLN A 6 4.42 -20.88 -12.28
C GLN A 6 4.25 -19.40 -11.91
N PRO A 7 3.25 -18.69 -12.46
CA PRO A 7 3.12 -17.25 -12.28
C PRO A 7 2.68 -16.87 -10.86
N VAL A 8 2.89 -15.61 -10.51
CA VAL A 8 2.23 -14.95 -9.38
C VAL A 8 1.00 -14.18 -9.90
N LEU A 9 -0.17 -14.47 -9.33
CA LEU A 9 -1.40 -13.71 -9.59
C LEU A 9 -1.40 -12.43 -8.75
N VAL A 10 -1.57 -11.29 -9.40
CA VAL A 10 -1.56 -9.97 -8.76
C VAL A 10 -2.93 -9.33 -8.88
N PHE A 11 -3.62 -9.19 -7.74
CA PHE A 11 -4.82 -8.36 -7.63
C PHE A 11 -4.45 -6.88 -7.51
N GLY A 12 -5.32 -6.00 -8.01
CA GLY A 12 -5.07 -4.55 -7.99
C GLY A 12 -3.87 -4.14 -8.86
N ALA A 13 -3.53 -4.93 -9.88
CA ALA A 13 -2.34 -4.74 -10.71
C ALA A 13 -2.27 -3.37 -11.42
N THR A 14 -3.40 -2.72 -11.68
CA THR A 14 -3.45 -1.36 -12.26
C THR A 14 -3.46 -0.24 -11.20
N GLY A 15 -3.42 -0.59 -9.92
CA GLY A 15 -3.33 0.31 -8.78
C GLY A 15 -1.90 0.56 -8.33
N GLN A 16 -1.72 1.38 -7.30
CA GLN A 16 -0.39 1.75 -6.77
C GLN A 16 0.39 0.52 -6.29
N GLN A 17 -0.18 -0.23 -5.34
CA GLN A 17 0.50 -1.38 -4.74
C GLN A 17 0.65 -2.55 -5.70
N GLY A 18 -0.46 -3.02 -6.30
CA GLY A 18 -0.42 -4.16 -7.22
C GLY A 18 0.42 -3.88 -8.47
N GLY A 19 0.42 -2.65 -8.99
CA GLY A 19 1.28 -2.26 -10.11
C GLY A 19 2.76 -2.29 -9.75
N SER A 20 3.11 -1.79 -8.56
CA SER A 20 4.47 -1.88 -8.02
C SER A 20 4.93 -3.33 -7.82
N VAL A 21 4.05 -4.20 -7.32
CA VAL A 21 4.32 -5.65 -7.17
C VAL A 21 4.52 -6.32 -8.52
N ALA A 22 3.63 -6.07 -9.49
CA ALA A 22 3.75 -6.64 -10.82
C ALA A 22 5.06 -6.21 -11.50
N ASP A 23 5.40 -4.92 -11.44
CA ASP A 23 6.65 -4.38 -11.99
C ASP A 23 7.89 -5.00 -11.33
N ALA A 24 7.91 -5.11 -9.99
CA ALA A 24 9.02 -5.69 -9.26
C ALA A 24 9.21 -7.19 -9.58
N LEU A 25 8.12 -7.95 -9.70
CA LEU A 25 8.14 -9.36 -10.08
C LEU A 25 8.63 -9.55 -11.53
N LEU A 26 8.12 -8.76 -12.48
CA LEU A 26 8.57 -8.82 -13.88
C LEU A 26 10.07 -8.49 -14.01
N LYS A 27 10.56 -7.47 -13.29
CA LYS A 27 11.99 -7.12 -13.24
C LYS A 27 12.87 -8.21 -12.62
N ALA A 28 12.30 -9.02 -11.72
CA ALA A 28 12.96 -10.18 -11.15
C ALA A 28 12.76 -11.46 -12.01
N GLU A 29 12.24 -11.33 -13.23
CA GLU A 29 11.98 -12.41 -14.18
C GLU A 29 10.97 -13.46 -13.67
N TRP A 30 10.08 -13.08 -12.74
CA TRP A 30 8.95 -13.90 -12.35
C TRP A 30 7.80 -13.74 -13.35
N PRO A 31 7.18 -14.82 -13.81
CA PRO A 31 5.96 -14.72 -14.61
C PRO A 31 4.85 -14.09 -13.77
N VAL A 32 4.17 -13.09 -14.32
CA VAL A 32 3.10 -12.35 -13.65
C VAL A 32 1.80 -12.57 -14.40
N ARG A 33 0.76 -12.89 -13.64
CA ARG A 33 -0.62 -12.86 -14.08
C ARG A 33 -1.31 -11.68 -13.40
N ALA A 34 -1.72 -10.68 -14.17
CA ALA A 34 -2.37 -9.48 -13.67
C ALA A 34 -3.89 -9.58 -13.80
N PHE A 35 -4.60 -9.54 -12.67
CA PHE A 35 -6.07 -9.51 -12.67
C PHE A 35 -6.58 -8.08 -12.84
N VAL A 36 -7.26 -7.82 -13.96
CA VAL A 36 -7.65 -6.46 -14.38
C VAL A 36 -9.12 -6.39 -14.77
N ARG A 37 -9.78 -5.27 -14.48
CA ARG A 37 -11.17 -5.04 -14.91
C ARG A 37 -11.30 -4.74 -16.40
N ASN A 38 -10.38 -3.93 -16.91
CA ASN A 38 -10.36 -3.51 -18.31
C ASN A 38 -8.99 -3.81 -18.93
N PRO A 39 -8.85 -4.86 -19.75
CA PRO A 39 -7.57 -5.20 -20.38
C PRO A 39 -7.13 -4.18 -21.45
N ALA A 40 -8.05 -3.34 -21.93
CA ALA A 40 -7.76 -2.29 -22.93
C ALA A 40 -7.38 -0.93 -22.31
N GLY A 41 -7.33 -0.81 -20.98
CA GLY A 41 -6.90 0.44 -20.33
C GLY A 41 -5.37 0.61 -20.38
N ASP A 42 -4.90 1.86 -20.41
CA ASP A 42 -3.47 2.19 -20.58
C ASP A 42 -2.54 1.46 -19.61
N ARG A 43 -2.91 1.36 -18.33
CA ARG A 43 -2.12 0.62 -17.32
C ARG A 43 -2.12 -0.89 -17.56
N SER A 44 -3.23 -1.45 -18.03
CA SER A 44 -3.30 -2.88 -18.39
C SER A 44 -2.45 -3.17 -19.62
N ILE A 45 -2.51 -2.28 -20.63
CA ILE A 45 -1.66 -2.35 -21.83
C ILE A 45 -0.18 -2.29 -21.42
N ALA A 46 0.21 -1.35 -20.57
CA ALA A 46 1.59 -1.25 -20.08
C ALA A 46 2.05 -2.53 -19.36
N LEU A 47 1.20 -3.16 -18.55
CA LEU A 47 1.51 -4.45 -17.90
C LEU A 47 1.73 -5.57 -18.92
N ARG A 48 0.85 -5.67 -19.92
CA ARG A 48 0.97 -6.67 -21.00
C ARG A 48 2.26 -6.46 -21.79
N ASP A 49 2.54 -5.21 -22.17
CA ASP A 49 3.70 -4.86 -22.97
C ASP A 49 5.01 -5.08 -22.17
N ALA A 50 4.94 -5.01 -20.83
CA ALA A 50 6.01 -5.42 -19.92
C ALA A 50 6.12 -6.95 -19.68
N GLY A 51 5.22 -7.75 -20.26
CA GLY A 51 5.27 -9.22 -20.24
C GLY A 51 4.30 -9.90 -19.27
N ALA A 52 3.37 -9.18 -18.64
CA ALA A 52 2.34 -9.80 -17.80
C ALA A 52 1.23 -10.47 -18.64
N GLU A 53 0.76 -11.63 -18.19
CA GLU A 53 -0.49 -12.24 -18.66
C GLU A 53 -1.67 -11.48 -18.05
N LEU A 54 -2.54 -10.88 -18.88
CA LEU A 54 -3.74 -10.21 -18.38
C LEU A 54 -4.90 -11.20 -18.27
N ILE A 55 -5.53 -11.26 -17.10
CA ILE A 55 -6.80 -11.95 -16.91
C ILE A 55 -7.87 -10.92 -16.59
N GLN A 56 -8.93 -10.91 -17.40
CA GLN A 56 -10.06 -10.01 -17.19
C GLN A 56 -10.99 -10.56 -16.10
N GLY A 57 -11.40 -9.70 -15.18
CA GLY A 57 -12.44 -10.00 -14.20
C GLY A 57 -12.66 -8.89 -13.19
N SER A 58 -13.62 -9.09 -12.29
CA SER A 58 -13.90 -8.20 -11.16
C SER A 58 -13.84 -8.98 -9.84
N PHE A 59 -13.85 -8.26 -8.72
CA PHE A 59 -13.86 -8.90 -7.40
C PHE A 59 -15.18 -9.64 -7.10
N ASP A 60 -16.25 -9.36 -7.85
CA ASP A 60 -17.53 -10.09 -7.74
C ASP A 60 -17.58 -11.34 -8.62
N ASP A 61 -16.65 -11.47 -9.57
CA ASP A 61 -16.60 -12.59 -10.51
C ASP A 61 -15.79 -13.76 -9.93
N SER A 62 -16.46 -14.58 -9.12
CA SER A 62 -15.82 -15.73 -8.47
C SER A 62 -15.30 -16.77 -9.47
N GLU A 63 -15.93 -16.92 -10.64
CA GLU A 63 -15.47 -17.86 -11.67
C GLU A 63 -14.19 -17.35 -12.33
N ALA A 64 -14.13 -16.06 -12.69
CA ALA A 64 -12.92 -15.45 -13.21
C ALA A 64 -11.76 -15.50 -12.19
N ILE A 65 -12.04 -15.30 -10.90
CA ILE A 65 -11.02 -15.42 -9.85
C ILE A 65 -10.49 -16.86 -9.76
N ARG A 66 -11.36 -17.87 -9.72
CA ARG A 66 -10.95 -19.29 -9.69
C ARG A 66 -10.15 -19.68 -10.93
N SER A 67 -10.55 -19.19 -12.10
CA SER A 67 -9.83 -19.38 -13.36
C SER A 67 -8.44 -18.74 -13.30
N ALA A 68 -8.35 -17.50 -12.80
CA ALA A 68 -7.09 -16.78 -12.65
C ALA A 68 -6.11 -17.49 -11.69
N MET A 69 -6.61 -18.23 -10.69
CA MET A 69 -5.79 -18.97 -9.74
C MET A 69 -5.28 -20.33 -10.25
N GLN A 70 -5.76 -20.81 -11.40
CA GLN A 70 -5.29 -22.09 -11.94
C GLN A 70 -3.81 -22.02 -12.33
N GLY A 71 -3.01 -22.92 -11.76
CA GLY A 71 -1.59 -23.09 -12.08
C GLY A 71 -0.66 -22.01 -11.54
N VAL A 72 -1.15 -21.09 -10.70
CA VAL A 72 -0.32 -20.03 -10.11
C VAL A 72 0.45 -20.54 -8.88
N ARG A 73 1.65 -20.03 -8.65
CA ARG A 73 2.46 -20.37 -7.47
C ARG A 73 2.10 -19.51 -6.28
N GLY A 74 1.84 -18.24 -6.51
CA GLY A 74 1.56 -17.28 -5.45
C GLY A 74 0.45 -16.31 -5.84
N VAL A 75 -0.13 -15.67 -4.83
CA VAL A 75 -1.15 -14.64 -4.99
C VAL A 75 -0.75 -13.42 -4.17
N PHE A 76 -0.69 -12.25 -4.79
CA PHE A 76 -0.67 -10.97 -4.09
C PHE A 76 -2.09 -10.41 -4.02
N SER A 77 -2.60 -10.23 -2.80
CA SER A 77 -3.96 -9.79 -2.52
C SER A 77 -3.96 -8.38 -1.93
N VAL A 78 -4.61 -7.45 -2.61
CA VAL A 78 -4.94 -6.10 -2.14
C VAL A 78 -6.30 -5.70 -2.70
N GLN A 79 -7.17 -5.17 -1.84
CA GLN A 79 -8.53 -4.77 -2.22
C GLN A 79 -8.60 -3.27 -2.55
N PRO A 80 -9.58 -2.85 -3.35
CA PRO A 80 -10.06 -1.47 -3.32
C PRO A 80 -10.46 -1.15 -1.89
N SER A 81 -10.07 0.01 -1.38
CA SER A 81 -10.40 0.37 0.00
C SER A 81 -11.67 1.19 0.08
N SER A 82 -12.47 0.93 1.12
CA SER A 82 -13.74 1.61 1.36
C SER A 82 -13.67 3.14 1.38
N PRO A 83 -12.63 3.80 1.90
CA PRO A 83 -12.65 5.25 2.01
C PRO A 83 -12.38 5.97 0.68
N GLY A 84 -12.00 5.22 -0.36
CA GLY A 84 -12.02 5.72 -1.73
C GLY A 84 -13.44 5.82 -2.31
N GLY A 85 -14.47 5.39 -1.59
CA GLY A 85 -15.88 5.43 -1.98
C GLY A 85 -16.27 4.45 -3.09
N THR A 86 -15.36 3.56 -3.50
CA THR A 86 -15.61 2.62 -4.60
C THR A 86 -16.21 1.29 -4.15
N VAL A 87 -16.11 0.99 -2.85
CA VAL A 87 -16.64 -0.22 -2.19
C VAL A 87 -17.01 0.14 -0.76
N THR A 88 -17.90 -0.62 -0.13
CA THR A 88 -18.20 -0.55 1.30
C THR A 88 -17.17 -1.31 2.13
N ASP A 89 -17.15 -1.08 3.45
CA ASP A 89 -16.31 -1.84 4.39
C ASP A 89 -16.56 -3.36 4.30
N GLU A 90 -17.84 -3.76 4.23
CA GLU A 90 -18.21 -5.16 4.13
C GLU A 90 -17.84 -5.78 2.78
N GLU A 91 -17.87 -5.00 1.70
CA GLU A 91 -17.36 -5.45 0.39
C GLU A 91 -15.84 -5.66 0.43
N GLU A 92 -15.07 -4.74 1.04
CA GLU A 92 -13.63 -4.91 1.22
C GLU A 92 -13.32 -6.22 1.96
N VAL A 93 -14.02 -6.49 3.08
CA VAL A 93 -13.85 -7.72 3.86
C VAL A 93 -14.26 -8.94 3.05
N ARG A 94 -15.44 -8.92 2.41
CA ARG A 94 -15.94 -10.02 1.57
C ARG A 94 -14.95 -10.37 0.47
N TYR A 95 -14.41 -9.39 -0.24
CA TYR A 95 -13.43 -9.61 -1.30
C TYR A 95 -12.12 -10.19 -0.77
N GLY A 96 -11.61 -9.66 0.35
CA GLY A 96 -10.39 -10.16 0.96
C GLY A 96 -10.49 -11.62 1.40
N ILE A 97 -11.58 -11.97 2.08
CA ILE A 97 -11.88 -13.33 2.54
C ILE A 97 -12.05 -14.27 1.34
N ALA A 98 -12.88 -13.91 0.36
CA ALA A 98 -13.15 -14.76 -0.79
C ALA A 98 -11.89 -15.07 -1.61
N ILE A 99 -11.00 -14.08 -1.82
CA ILE A 99 -9.72 -14.30 -2.50
C ILE A 99 -8.81 -15.23 -1.69
N ALA A 100 -8.77 -15.06 -0.36
CA ALA A 100 -7.94 -15.90 0.49
C ALA A 100 -8.43 -17.36 0.47
N ASP A 101 -9.75 -17.59 0.57
CA ASP A 101 -10.38 -18.91 0.47
C ASP A 101 -10.11 -19.56 -0.87
N MET A 102 -10.37 -18.85 -1.97
CA MET A 102 -10.14 -19.38 -3.32
C MET A 102 -8.67 -19.70 -3.56
N ALA A 103 -7.73 -18.95 -2.97
CA ALA A 103 -6.31 -19.25 -3.07
C ALA A 103 -5.97 -20.58 -2.38
N ALA A 104 -6.50 -20.80 -1.17
CA ALA A 104 -6.33 -22.06 -0.46
C ALA A 104 -6.98 -23.24 -1.20
N GLU A 105 -8.22 -23.08 -1.67
CA GLU A 105 -8.96 -24.09 -2.43
C GLU A 105 -8.28 -24.45 -3.77
N SER A 106 -7.63 -23.49 -4.42
CA SER A 106 -6.93 -23.69 -5.70
C SER A 106 -5.52 -24.25 -5.55
N GLY A 107 -5.06 -24.53 -4.33
CA GLY A 107 -3.72 -25.07 -4.07
C GLY A 107 -2.59 -24.08 -4.34
N VAL A 108 -2.86 -22.77 -4.24
CA VAL A 108 -1.81 -21.74 -4.29
C VAL A 108 -0.80 -22.02 -3.17
N ARG A 109 0.49 -21.87 -3.45
CA ARG A 109 1.53 -22.21 -2.46
C ARG A 109 1.76 -21.10 -1.44
N HIS A 110 1.66 -19.85 -1.86
CA HIS A 110 1.94 -18.68 -1.03
C HIS A 110 1.00 -17.51 -1.31
N LEU A 111 0.22 -17.10 -0.31
CA LEU A 111 -0.61 -15.90 -0.32
C LEU A 111 0.12 -14.74 0.38
N VAL A 112 0.36 -13.64 -0.32
CA VAL A 112 0.85 -12.39 0.29
C VAL A 112 -0.31 -11.40 0.33
N TYR A 113 -0.73 -11.04 1.54
CA TYR A 113 -1.81 -10.08 1.77
C TYR A 113 -1.24 -8.71 2.18
N SER A 114 -1.70 -7.65 1.51
CA SER A 114 -1.39 -6.27 1.89
C SER A 114 -2.44 -5.70 2.84
N SER A 115 -2.02 -5.48 4.09
CA SER A 115 -2.80 -4.86 5.15
C SER A 115 -2.40 -3.38 5.35
N GLY A 116 -2.26 -2.88 6.59
CA GLY A 116 -1.85 -1.51 6.92
C GLY A 116 -1.19 -1.38 8.31
N SER A 117 -0.36 -0.34 8.51
CA SER A 117 0.54 -0.19 9.68
C SER A 117 -0.15 -0.01 11.05
N ALA A 118 -1.42 0.40 11.11
CA ALA A 118 -2.16 0.57 12.36
C ALA A 118 -3.03 -0.63 12.74
N VAL A 119 -2.98 -1.72 11.97
CA VAL A 119 -3.72 -2.95 12.27
C VAL A 119 -3.10 -3.67 13.46
N GLY A 120 -3.91 -3.88 14.51
CA GLY A 120 -3.52 -4.57 15.75
C GLY A 120 -4.62 -5.52 16.24
N ASP A 121 -4.49 -5.97 17.49
CA ASP A 121 -5.43 -6.92 18.11
C ASP A 121 -6.73 -6.23 18.53
N GLU A 122 -6.69 -4.92 18.79
CA GLU A 122 -7.86 -4.13 19.17
C GLU A 122 -8.36 -3.30 17.98
N PRO A 123 -9.69 -3.14 17.81
CA PRO A 123 -10.25 -2.25 16.80
C PRO A 123 -9.78 -0.82 16.99
N THR A 124 -9.29 -0.23 15.91
CA THR A 124 -8.84 1.15 15.89
C THR A 124 -10.01 2.13 15.91
N GLY A 125 -11.20 1.70 15.48
CA GLY A 125 -12.36 2.56 15.23
C GLY A 125 -12.23 3.37 13.93
N VAL A 126 -11.27 3.01 13.07
CA VAL A 126 -11.15 3.50 11.70
C VAL A 126 -11.38 2.31 10.78
N ALA A 127 -12.49 2.36 10.05
CA ALA A 127 -12.96 1.24 9.23
C ALA A 127 -11.88 0.68 8.28
N HIS A 128 -11.06 1.57 7.69
CA HIS A 128 -9.93 1.21 6.83
C HIS A 128 -8.93 0.21 7.46
N PHE A 129 -8.70 0.29 8.77
CA PHE A 129 -7.80 -0.65 9.46
C PHE A 129 -8.56 -1.85 10.00
N ASP A 130 -9.78 -1.64 10.50
CA ASP A 130 -10.57 -2.70 11.14
C ASP A 130 -11.06 -3.74 10.12
N THR A 131 -11.34 -3.34 8.88
CA THR A 131 -11.64 -4.26 7.77
C THR A 131 -10.44 -5.15 7.46
N LYS A 132 -9.23 -4.59 7.41
CA LYS A 132 -7.99 -5.33 7.18
C LYS A 132 -7.67 -6.27 8.33
N ALA A 133 -7.92 -5.86 9.58
CA ALA A 133 -7.78 -6.72 10.76
C ALA A 133 -8.64 -7.99 10.64
N ARG A 134 -9.89 -7.85 10.19
CA ARG A 134 -10.80 -8.98 9.93
C ARG A 134 -10.28 -9.91 8.84
N ILE A 135 -9.77 -9.34 7.73
CA ILE A 135 -9.19 -10.13 6.64
C ILE A 135 -7.92 -10.86 7.12
N GLU A 136 -7.03 -10.19 7.86
CA GLU A 136 -5.84 -10.82 8.42
C GLU A 136 -6.19 -11.99 9.36
N ALA A 137 -7.18 -11.81 10.23
CA ALA A 137 -7.64 -12.85 11.14
C ALA A 137 -8.10 -14.09 10.36
N HIS A 138 -8.86 -13.89 9.28
CA HIS A 138 -9.29 -14.97 8.40
C HIS A 138 -8.12 -15.66 7.70
N VAL A 139 -7.21 -14.90 7.07
CA VAL A 139 -6.02 -15.42 6.36
C VAL A 139 -5.20 -16.35 7.25
N ARG A 140 -5.05 -16.01 8.54
CA ARG A 140 -4.30 -16.84 9.50
C ARG A 140 -4.91 -18.22 9.76
N THR A 141 -6.21 -18.40 9.50
CA THR A 141 -6.89 -19.69 9.71
C THR A 141 -6.72 -20.66 8.55
N LEU A 142 -6.26 -20.17 7.39
CA LEU A 142 -6.26 -20.96 6.17
C LEU A 142 -5.06 -21.92 6.09
N PRO A 143 -5.26 -23.13 5.52
CA PRO A 143 -4.20 -24.12 5.36
C PRO A 143 -3.30 -23.81 4.13
N ILE A 144 -2.82 -22.58 4.03
CA ILE A 144 -1.94 -22.07 2.97
C ILE A 144 -0.76 -21.31 3.59
N THR A 145 0.42 -21.35 2.97
CA THR A 145 1.50 -20.45 3.39
C THR A 145 1.04 -19.01 3.14
N TRP A 146 1.00 -18.19 4.18
CA TRP A 146 0.62 -16.80 4.05
C TRP A 146 1.72 -15.87 4.56
N THR A 147 1.78 -14.65 4.04
CA THR A 147 2.54 -13.54 4.61
C THR A 147 1.67 -12.30 4.58
N ILE A 148 1.65 -11.56 5.68
CA ILE A 148 0.94 -10.29 5.76
C ILE A 148 1.96 -9.17 5.83
N VAL A 149 1.94 -8.27 4.84
CA VAL A 149 2.73 -7.05 4.85
C VAL A 149 1.83 -5.89 5.29
N ARG A 150 2.32 -5.04 6.19
CA ARG A 150 1.61 -3.86 6.70
C ARG A 150 2.36 -2.59 6.29
N PRO A 151 2.08 -2.03 5.10
CA PRO A 151 2.71 -0.80 4.65
C PRO A 151 2.45 0.37 5.59
N ALA A 152 3.49 1.17 5.82
CA ALA A 152 3.39 2.50 6.42
C ALA A 152 2.70 3.49 5.46
N VAL A 153 2.54 4.74 5.89
CA VAL A 153 1.95 5.80 5.06
C VAL A 153 2.77 5.99 3.77
N PHE A 154 2.08 6.06 2.63
CA PHE A 154 2.78 6.18 1.34
C PHE A 154 3.36 7.57 1.18
N MET A 155 4.60 7.68 0.74
CA MET A 155 5.22 8.97 0.41
C MET A 155 4.39 9.72 -0.66
N GLU A 156 3.81 8.97 -1.61
CA GLU A 156 2.91 9.47 -2.65
C GLU A 156 1.70 10.21 -2.08
N MET A 157 1.14 9.77 -0.94
CA MET A 157 -0.03 10.40 -0.32
C MET A 157 0.28 11.83 0.13
N LEU A 158 1.52 12.12 0.54
CA LEU A 158 1.90 13.45 1.01
C LEU A 158 1.99 14.47 -0.13
N THR A 159 1.89 14.03 -1.39
CA THR A 159 1.84 14.92 -2.56
C THR A 159 0.43 15.03 -3.16
N MET A 160 -0.58 14.47 -2.49
CA MET A 160 -1.97 14.68 -2.89
C MET A 160 -2.41 16.13 -2.63
N PRO A 161 -3.33 16.69 -3.45
CA PRO A 161 -3.88 18.00 -3.19
C PRO A 161 -4.56 18.11 -1.82
N GLY A 162 -4.57 19.32 -1.26
CA GLY A 162 -5.30 19.62 -0.03
C GLY A 162 -4.51 19.54 1.28
N PHE A 163 -3.23 19.19 1.22
CA PHE A 163 -2.30 19.37 2.33
C PHE A 163 -1.61 20.74 2.33
N GLY A 164 -1.94 21.62 1.37
CA GLY A 164 -1.49 23.02 1.32
C GLY A 164 -0.17 23.29 0.62
N LEU A 165 0.41 22.29 -0.08
CA LEU A 165 1.69 22.45 -0.82
C LEU A 165 1.62 23.54 -1.90
N ASP A 166 0.44 23.79 -2.44
CA ASP A 166 0.16 24.88 -3.39
C ASP A 166 0.15 26.28 -2.74
N GLU A 167 0.16 26.33 -1.41
CA GLU A 167 0.10 27.54 -0.59
C GLU A 167 1.36 27.72 0.28
N ASP A 168 2.48 27.10 -0.09
CA ASP A 168 3.75 27.17 0.65
C ASP A 168 3.67 26.69 2.11
N ARG A 169 2.76 25.74 2.36
CA ARG A 169 2.65 25.06 3.64
C ARG A 169 2.44 23.57 3.47
N PHE A 170 2.59 22.84 4.54
CA PHE A 170 2.19 21.44 4.62
C PHE A 170 1.48 21.20 5.94
N THR A 171 0.21 20.80 5.87
CA THR A 171 -0.59 20.47 7.05
C THR A 171 -0.81 18.97 7.15
N PHE A 172 -0.45 18.36 8.28
CA PHE A 172 -0.57 16.91 8.46
C PHE A 172 -0.90 16.50 9.90
N PHE A 173 -0.94 15.19 10.17
CA PHE A 173 -1.41 14.64 11.45
C PHE A 173 -0.42 14.84 12.61
N ALA A 174 0.88 14.86 12.34
CA ALA A 174 1.92 14.81 13.36
C ALA A 174 2.07 16.15 14.09
N ARG A 175 2.38 16.10 15.39
CA ARG A 175 3.02 17.26 16.04
C ARG A 175 4.38 17.55 15.37
N PRO A 176 4.89 18.78 15.41
CA PRO A 176 6.14 19.14 14.71
C PRO A 176 7.32 18.20 15.01
N ASP A 177 7.47 17.75 16.25
CA ASP A 177 8.54 16.87 16.74
C ASP A 177 8.18 15.37 16.70
N GLN A 178 6.92 15.03 16.37
CA GLN A 178 6.45 13.65 16.38
C GLN A 178 6.80 12.95 15.06
N SER A 179 7.53 11.84 15.17
CA SER A 179 7.95 11.04 14.02
C SER A 179 6.89 10.06 13.54
N MET A 180 6.84 9.85 12.24
CA MET A 180 6.08 8.81 11.55
C MET A 180 6.98 8.04 10.58
N GLN A 181 6.63 6.80 10.29
CA GLN A 181 7.27 6.03 9.22
C GLN A 181 6.52 6.16 7.90
N PHE A 182 7.28 6.20 6.80
CA PHE A 182 6.76 6.34 5.44
C PHE A 182 7.38 5.29 4.52
N ILE A 183 6.67 4.91 3.46
CA ILE A 183 7.16 3.99 2.43
C ILE A 183 6.88 4.54 1.04
N ALA A 184 7.83 4.42 0.13
CA ALA A 184 7.57 4.65 -1.29
C ALA A 184 6.79 3.45 -1.86
N VAL A 185 5.74 3.68 -2.63
CA VAL A 185 4.95 2.60 -3.26
C VAL A 185 5.84 1.61 -4.03
N ALA A 186 6.90 2.10 -4.69
CA ALA A 186 7.86 1.28 -5.43
C ALA A 186 8.57 0.23 -4.54
N ASP A 187 8.79 0.53 -3.27
CA ASP A 187 9.47 -0.39 -2.36
C ASP A 187 8.53 -1.47 -1.78
N ILE A 188 7.21 -1.23 -1.77
CA ILE A 188 6.22 -2.27 -1.46
C ILE A 188 6.41 -3.44 -2.43
N GLY A 189 6.50 -3.15 -3.73
CA GLY A 189 6.70 -4.14 -4.77
C GLY A 189 7.99 -4.94 -4.59
N LYS A 190 9.11 -4.25 -4.34
CA LYS A 190 10.42 -4.89 -4.11
C LYS A 190 10.42 -5.82 -2.89
N ILE A 191 9.79 -5.39 -1.79
CA ILE A 191 9.67 -6.22 -0.58
C ILE A 191 8.78 -7.44 -0.85
N VAL A 192 7.63 -7.26 -1.50
CA VAL A 192 6.72 -8.38 -1.83
C VAL A 192 7.39 -9.38 -2.79
N ALA A 193 8.17 -8.92 -3.77
CA ALA A 193 8.94 -9.81 -4.64
C ALA A 193 9.96 -10.64 -3.83
N ALA A 194 10.66 -10.02 -2.86
CA ALA A 194 11.55 -10.73 -1.95
C ALA A 194 10.80 -11.73 -1.03
N VAL A 195 9.56 -11.41 -0.64
CA VAL A 195 8.69 -12.33 0.12
C VAL A 195 8.37 -13.59 -0.68
N PHE A 196 8.01 -13.46 -1.95
CA PHE A 196 7.75 -14.62 -2.81
C PHE A 196 9.01 -15.44 -3.11
N ALA A 197 10.19 -14.79 -3.13
CA ALA A 197 11.46 -15.46 -3.38
C ALA A 197 11.96 -16.31 -2.20
N ASP A 198 11.52 -16.03 -0.96
CA ASP A 198 11.98 -16.70 0.26
C ASP A 198 10.79 -17.07 1.18
N PRO A 199 9.90 -17.98 0.75
CA PRO A 199 8.71 -18.36 1.50
C PRO A 199 9.05 -18.99 2.86
N ASP A 200 10.22 -19.62 3.02
CA ASP A 200 10.63 -20.22 4.29
C ASP A 200 10.92 -19.14 5.35
N ARG A 201 11.49 -17.99 4.95
CA ARG A 201 11.76 -16.86 5.85
C ARG A 201 10.52 -16.06 6.21
N PHE A 202 9.54 -15.96 5.30
CA PHE A 202 8.42 -15.03 5.40
C PHE A 202 7.06 -15.70 5.61
N GLY A 203 6.94 -17.00 5.36
CA GLY A 203 5.72 -17.77 5.58
C GLY A 203 5.30 -17.76 7.05
N GLY A 204 3.99 -17.58 7.29
CA GLY A 204 3.40 -17.48 8.62
C GLY A 204 3.73 -16.19 9.38
N ARG A 205 4.23 -15.14 8.70
CA ARG A 205 4.64 -13.89 9.34
C ARG A 205 3.77 -12.69 8.96
N SER A 206 3.55 -11.81 9.93
CA SER A 206 2.98 -10.48 9.76
C SER A 206 4.04 -9.45 10.13
N PHE A 207 4.30 -8.45 9.30
CA PHE A 207 5.27 -7.40 9.64
C PHE A 207 4.98 -6.08 8.93
N GLU A 208 5.35 -4.99 9.59
CA GLU A 208 5.29 -3.65 9.01
C GLU A 208 6.42 -3.41 8.01
N ILE A 209 6.13 -2.62 6.98
CA ILE A 209 7.10 -2.21 5.97
C ILE A 209 7.15 -0.69 5.85
N ALA A 210 8.34 -0.13 5.99
CA ALA A 210 8.64 1.29 5.84
C ALA A 210 10.01 1.51 5.20
N GLY A 211 10.18 2.65 4.52
CA GLY A 211 11.44 3.07 3.90
C GLY A 211 12.19 4.14 4.69
N ASP A 212 11.46 5.01 5.38
CA ASP A 212 12.06 6.11 6.14
C ASP A 212 11.22 6.53 7.35
N ARG A 213 11.80 7.40 8.18
CA ARG A 213 11.13 8.05 9.31
C ARG A 213 11.34 9.56 9.25
N ALA A 214 10.27 10.33 9.42
CA ALA A 214 10.32 11.78 9.45
C ALA A 214 9.31 12.34 10.47
N SER A 215 9.71 13.39 11.18
CA SER A 215 8.82 14.26 11.96
C SER A 215 8.18 15.35 11.10
N GLY A 216 7.24 16.10 11.65
CA GLY A 216 6.67 17.27 10.97
C GLY A 216 7.74 18.29 10.56
N LEU A 217 8.73 18.55 11.41
CA LEU A 217 9.87 19.42 11.12
C LEU A 217 10.81 18.83 10.07
N ASP A 218 11.00 17.51 10.06
CA ASP A 218 11.76 16.86 8.99
C ASP A 218 11.04 17.00 7.63
N LEU A 219 9.72 16.83 7.61
CA LEU A 219 8.90 17.06 6.40
C LEU A 219 8.98 18.50 5.93
N GLU A 220 8.94 19.48 6.86
CA GLU A 220 9.17 20.90 6.55
C GLU A 220 10.50 21.11 5.81
N ALA A 221 11.58 20.57 6.36
CA ALA A 221 12.92 20.70 5.81
C ALA A 221 13.04 20.01 4.44
N LEU A 222 12.52 18.78 4.33
CA LEU A 222 12.53 17.99 3.09
C LEU A 222 11.77 18.67 1.96
N PHE A 223 10.55 19.18 2.23
CA PHE A 223 9.77 19.89 1.23
C PHE A 223 10.34 21.26 0.89
N THR A 224 10.84 22.01 1.87
CA THR A 224 11.50 23.30 1.65
C THR A 224 12.71 23.14 0.73
N GLU A 225 13.54 22.14 0.99
CA GLU A 225 14.70 21.85 0.15
C GLU A 225 14.29 21.44 -1.27
N ALA A 226 13.31 20.53 -1.40
CA ALA A 226 12.85 20.07 -2.70
C ALA A 226 12.15 21.16 -3.52
N ALA A 227 11.45 22.09 -2.87
CA ALA A 227 10.76 23.20 -3.51
C ALA A 227 11.70 24.37 -3.86
N GLY A 228 12.86 24.47 -3.21
CA GLY A 228 13.78 25.60 -3.34
C GLY A 228 13.24 26.90 -2.72
N ARG A 229 12.19 26.81 -1.90
CA ARG A 229 11.54 27.91 -1.18
C ARG A 229 10.89 27.38 0.11
N PRO A 230 10.67 28.22 1.14
CA PRO A 230 10.07 27.78 2.40
C PRO A 230 8.71 27.12 2.20
N ILE A 231 8.52 25.93 2.77
CA ILE A 231 7.24 25.23 2.89
C ILE A 231 7.01 25.00 4.39
N ALA A 232 6.16 25.79 5.03
CA ALA A 232 5.99 25.73 6.49
C ALA A 232 5.14 24.53 6.93
N TYR A 233 5.54 23.80 7.97
CA TYR A 233 4.77 22.69 8.51
C TYR A 233 3.76 23.17 9.57
N SER A 234 2.59 22.57 9.56
CA SER A 234 1.62 22.71 10.64
C SER A 234 0.90 21.38 10.89
N ARG A 235 0.48 21.17 12.13
CA ARG A 235 -0.50 20.12 12.40
C ARG A 235 -1.89 20.60 11.98
N PHE A 236 -2.79 19.68 11.63
CA PHE A 236 -4.22 20.00 11.56
C PHE A 236 -4.66 20.72 12.84
N SER A 237 -5.39 21.83 12.68
CA SER A 237 -5.89 22.61 13.81
C SER A 237 -7.02 21.89 14.53
N GLU A 238 -7.24 22.22 15.81
CA GLU A 238 -8.37 21.69 16.59
C GLU A 238 -9.71 21.93 15.90
N ALA A 239 -9.88 23.05 15.20
CA ALA A 239 -11.09 23.34 14.43
C ALA A 239 -11.28 22.36 13.26
N VAL A 240 -10.20 22.03 12.53
CA VAL A 240 -10.24 21.03 11.45
C VAL A 240 -10.53 19.64 11.99
N LEU A 241 -9.88 19.26 13.10
CA LEU A 241 -10.10 17.96 13.74
C LEU A 241 -11.53 17.84 14.29
N ALA A 242 -12.07 18.89 14.92
CA ALA A 242 -13.45 18.90 15.41
C ALA A 242 -14.48 18.81 14.26
N ALA A 243 -14.17 19.38 13.09
CA ALA A 243 -15.04 19.35 11.92
C ALA A 243 -14.95 18.04 11.11
N ASN A 244 -13.89 17.24 11.30
CA ASN A 244 -13.66 16.02 10.54
C ASN A 244 -13.30 14.85 11.48
N PRO A 245 -14.30 14.04 11.89
CA PRO A 245 -14.13 12.92 12.81
C PRO A 245 -13.09 11.90 12.32
N PHE A 246 -12.98 11.70 11.01
CA PHE A 246 -12.00 10.80 10.41
C PHE A 246 -10.56 11.30 10.65
N LEU A 247 -10.29 12.58 10.35
CA LEU A 247 -9.00 13.21 10.63
C LEU A 247 -8.69 13.21 12.12
N ALA A 248 -9.67 13.51 12.99
CA ALA A 248 -9.50 13.44 14.44
C ALA A 248 -9.09 12.04 14.89
N LYS A 249 -9.72 11.00 14.34
CA LYS A 249 -9.43 9.62 14.71
C LYS A 249 -8.04 9.17 14.26
N LEU A 250 -7.63 9.48 13.01
CA LEU A 250 -6.26 9.22 12.54
C LEU A 250 -5.21 9.96 13.39
N THR A 251 -5.52 11.20 13.74
CA THR A 251 -4.66 12.03 14.60
C THR A 251 -4.50 11.42 15.99
N ALA A 252 -5.60 10.92 16.58
CA ALA A 252 -5.57 10.21 17.86
C ALA A 252 -4.80 8.89 17.79
N LEU A 253 -4.92 8.12 16.70
CA LEU A 253 -4.13 6.90 16.49
C LEU A 253 -2.63 7.17 16.34
N LEU A 254 -2.27 8.30 15.75
CA LEU A 254 -0.88 8.74 15.71
C LEU A 254 -0.39 9.12 17.10
N ASP A 255 -1.18 9.90 17.85
CA ASP A 255 -0.85 10.32 19.21
C ASP A 255 -0.69 9.17 20.20
N ALA A 256 -1.52 8.15 20.05
CA ALA A 256 -1.47 6.94 20.86
C ALA A 256 -0.34 5.98 20.45
N GLY A 257 0.29 6.17 19.28
CA GLY A 257 1.37 5.32 18.78
C GLY A 257 1.05 4.43 17.58
N PRO A 258 -0.14 3.79 17.44
CA PRO A 258 -0.42 2.85 16.34
C PRO A 258 -0.07 3.33 14.93
N LEU A 259 -0.29 4.62 14.61
CA LEU A 259 0.02 5.16 13.27
C LEU A 259 1.47 5.69 13.13
N SER A 260 2.27 5.67 14.19
CA SER A 260 3.67 6.14 14.15
C SER A 260 4.57 5.24 13.30
N GLY A 261 4.23 3.95 13.20
CA GLY A 261 4.99 2.92 12.50
C GLY A 261 6.19 2.41 13.31
N HIS A 262 6.28 1.08 13.42
CA HIS A 262 7.22 0.33 14.24
C HIS A 262 8.06 -0.64 13.42
N ALA A 263 8.09 -0.49 12.09
CA ALA A 263 8.89 -1.33 11.22
C ALA A 263 10.40 -1.19 11.54
N ASP A 264 11.11 -2.32 11.49
CA ASP A 264 12.57 -2.36 11.61
C ASP A 264 13.21 -1.97 10.28
N LEU A 265 13.52 -0.67 10.13
CA LEU A 265 14.12 -0.11 8.92
C LEU A 265 15.46 -0.77 8.56
N ALA A 266 16.25 -1.22 9.55
CA ALA A 266 17.53 -1.88 9.29
C ALA A 266 17.32 -3.30 8.76
N ALA A 267 16.36 -4.04 9.30
CA ALA A 267 15.96 -5.34 8.75
C ALA A 267 15.40 -5.20 7.32
N LEU A 268 14.56 -4.20 7.08
CA LEU A 268 13.97 -3.97 5.75
C LEU A 268 15.02 -3.57 4.71
N ARG A 269 16.03 -2.77 5.07
CA ARG A 269 17.18 -2.47 4.20
C ARG A 269 18.04 -3.70 3.89
N ARG A 270 18.07 -4.72 4.76
CA ARG A 270 18.70 -6.01 4.42
C ARG A 270 17.88 -6.82 3.42
N ILE A 271 16.56 -6.61 3.35
CA ILE A 271 15.69 -7.25 2.36
C ILE A 271 15.77 -6.49 1.02
N ASN A 272 15.68 -5.17 1.06
CA ASN A 272 15.78 -4.28 -0.09
C ASN A 272 16.85 -3.21 0.18
N PRO A 273 18.13 -3.44 -0.22
CA PRO A 273 19.21 -2.47 -0.03
C PRO A 273 18.95 -1.12 -0.72
N GLY A 274 18.14 -1.10 -1.78
CA GLY A 274 17.72 0.09 -2.50
C GLY A 274 16.44 0.73 -1.98
N MET A 275 16.09 0.51 -0.71
CA MET A 275 14.96 1.13 -0.03
C MET A 275 15.10 2.65 -0.05
N LEU A 276 14.08 3.37 -0.53
CA LEU A 276 14.11 4.81 -0.67
C LEU A 276 13.94 5.50 0.68
N THR A 277 14.83 6.46 0.95
CA THR A 277 14.56 7.52 1.92
C THR A 277 13.58 8.52 1.33
N PHE A 278 12.90 9.30 2.17
CA PHE A 278 11.96 10.32 1.72
C PHE A 278 12.65 11.35 0.80
N ARG A 279 13.87 11.75 1.18
CA ARG A 279 14.76 12.60 0.38
C ARG A 279 15.07 12.00 -0.99
N ALA A 280 15.46 10.72 -1.05
CA ALA A 280 15.77 10.06 -2.32
C ALA A 280 14.53 9.91 -3.20
N TRP A 281 13.36 9.65 -2.59
CA TRP A 281 12.09 9.61 -3.27
C TRP A 281 11.74 10.99 -3.89
N LEU A 282 11.84 12.09 -3.13
CA LEU A 282 11.61 13.45 -3.62
C LEU A 282 12.57 13.84 -4.78
N ALA A 283 13.82 13.39 -4.72
CA ALA A 283 14.80 13.64 -5.78
C ALA A 283 14.60 12.75 -7.02
N GLY A 284 13.90 11.61 -6.87
CA GLY A 284 13.68 10.60 -7.89
C GLY A 284 12.21 10.47 -8.27
N SER A 285 11.61 9.33 -7.95
CA SER A 285 10.25 8.95 -8.41
C SER A 285 9.13 9.86 -7.91
N GLY A 286 9.31 10.55 -6.78
CA GLY A 286 8.35 11.49 -6.22
C GLY A 286 8.43 12.90 -6.81
N ARG A 287 9.50 13.21 -7.57
CA ARG A 287 9.80 14.58 -8.02
C ARG A 287 8.67 15.21 -8.82
N GLU A 288 8.14 14.49 -9.81
CA GLU A 288 7.08 14.99 -10.68
C GLU A 288 5.76 15.18 -9.93
N ALA A 289 5.41 14.22 -9.07
CA ALA A 289 4.21 14.31 -8.24
C ALA A 289 4.28 15.50 -7.28
N PHE A 290 5.44 15.70 -6.63
CA PHE A 290 5.67 16.85 -5.77
C PHE A 290 5.63 18.17 -6.54
N ALA A 291 6.30 18.28 -7.70
CA ALA A 291 6.27 19.47 -8.53
C ALA A 291 4.84 19.82 -8.98
N LYS A 292 4.02 18.81 -9.30
CA LYS A 292 2.60 19.00 -9.60
C LYS A 292 1.82 19.48 -8.37
N ALA A 293 2.09 18.93 -7.19
CA ALA A 293 1.41 19.30 -5.94
C ALA A 293 1.64 20.76 -5.58
N LEU A 294 2.83 21.31 -5.83
CA LEU A 294 3.15 22.74 -5.61
C LEU A 294 2.31 23.70 -6.47
N GLY A 295 1.68 23.24 -7.55
CA GLY A 295 0.87 24.06 -8.45
C GLY A 295 -0.62 23.68 -8.49
N THR A 296 -1.03 22.63 -7.77
CA THR A 296 -2.38 22.08 -7.87
C THR A 296 -3.22 22.49 -6.67
N LYS A 297 -4.15 23.43 -6.88
CA LYS A 297 -5.16 23.76 -5.88
C LYS A 297 -6.11 22.59 -5.65
N GLY A 298 -6.48 22.34 -4.40
CA GLY A 298 -7.49 21.35 -4.05
C GLY A 298 -7.79 21.32 -2.57
N ALA A 299 -8.94 20.77 -2.20
CA ALA A 299 -9.22 20.34 -0.84
C ALA A 299 -8.87 18.86 -0.71
N TRP A 300 -8.37 18.45 0.46
CA TRP A 300 -8.14 17.04 0.72
C TRP A 300 -9.50 16.45 1.05
N VAL A 301 -10.12 15.78 0.07
CA VAL A 301 -11.40 15.10 0.24
C VAL A 301 -11.10 13.63 0.45
N TYR A 302 -10.92 13.25 1.71
CA TYR A 302 -11.20 11.88 2.13
C TYR A 302 -12.69 11.87 2.40
N ASN A 303 -13.46 11.29 1.47
CA ASN A 303 -14.92 11.35 1.49
C ASN A 303 -15.45 11.06 2.90
N ASP A 304 -16.41 11.89 3.33
CA ASP A 304 -17.28 11.63 4.47
C ASP A 304 -17.86 10.22 4.31
N ALA A 305 -17.34 9.28 5.10
CA ALA A 305 -17.97 7.98 5.32
C ALA A 305 -18.95 8.09 6.47
#